data_AF-A0A099ZUE1-F1
#
_entry.id   AF-A0A099ZUE1-F1
#
_cell.length_a   1.000
_cell.length_b   1.000
_cell.length_c   1.000
_cell.angle_alpha   90.00
_cell.angle_beta   90.00
_cell.angle_gamma   90.00
#
_symmetry.space_group_name_H-M   'P 1'
#
loop_
_entity.id
_entity.type
_entity.pdbx_description
1 polymer ?
#
loop_
_entity_poly.entity_id
_entity_poly.type
_entity_poly.pdbx_seq_one_letter_code
_entity_poly.pdbx_strand_id
1 'polypeptide(L)'
;AHRREGYVLSLYRIRSAREQPQEITGSVFYLILDVVDTNCHVLSKKLWKDCETRPTHETAYGQCKAIIYINQPRNIAHLSTYECVLQPVQRRYIRAMCPDCPVDDCPTEPKYLEVAAQSLAKFNEESEQTHYFSVLNVTKASMQWVIGPAHFVEFTIQETSCSKSDSVTDISQCQPLSPESAKMGFCTGSVVRSDLEQKEFVEISCEIYNPE
;
A
#
# COMPACT_ATOMS: atom_id res chain seq x y z
N ALA A 1 -8.01 -4.11 12.57
CA ALA A 1 -6.80 -3.26 12.45
C ALA A 1 -7.19 -1.80 12.67
N HIS A 2 -6.38 -0.98 13.36
CA HIS A 2 -6.73 0.43 13.64
C HIS A 2 -6.52 1.38 12.44
N ARG A 3 -5.58 1.06 11.53
CA ARG A 3 -5.31 1.85 10.33
C ARG A 3 -6.18 1.35 9.17
N ARG A 4 -6.82 2.28 8.46
CA ARG A 4 -7.62 2.00 7.25
C ARG A 4 -6.91 2.37 5.95
N GLU A 5 -5.85 3.16 6.05
CA GLU A 5 -5.07 3.65 4.90
C GLU A 5 -3.57 3.40 5.07
N GLY A 6 -2.91 3.27 3.91
CA GLY A 6 -1.46 3.09 3.78
C GLY A 6 -1.03 1.63 3.95
N TYR A 7 0.22 1.46 4.37
CA TYR A 7 0.89 0.16 4.39
C TYR A 7 1.08 -0.36 5.80
N VAL A 8 1.11 -1.69 5.93
CA VAL A 8 1.52 -2.37 7.17
C VAL A 8 2.96 -1.96 7.48
N LEU A 9 3.23 -1.67 8.75
CA LEU A 9 4.57 -1.28 9.21
C LEU A 9 5.25 -2.46 9.86
N SER A 10 6.53 -2.64 9.55
CA SER A 10 7.41 -3.57 10.21
C SER A 10 8.24 -2.86 11.27
N LEU A 11 8.51 -3.55 12.38
CA LEU A 11 9.37 -3.04 13.44
C LEU A 11 10.82 -3.18 13.03
N TYR A 12 11.54 -2.06 12.92
CA TYR A 12 12.99 -2.08 12.69
C TYR A 12 13.76 -2.27 13.99
N ARG A 13 13.44 -1.45 15.01
CA ARG A 13 13.98 -1.61 16.38
C ARG A 13 13.15 -0.87 17.41
N ILE A 14 13.28 -1.28 18.67
CA ILE A 14 12.78 -0.51 19.82
C ILE A 14 13.82 0.56 20.13
N ARG A 15 13.48 1.83 19.91
CA ARG A 15 14.38 2.96 20.20
C ARG A 15 14.37 3.33 21.68
N SER A 16 13.21 3.25 22.32
CA SER A 16 13.04 3.48 23.75
C SER A 16 11.85 2.69 24.26
N ALA A 17 11.99 2.11 25.45
CA ALA A 17 10.89 1.54 26.20
C ALA A 17 10.98 2.03 27.65
N ARG A 18 9.89 2.61 28.15
CA ARG A 18 9.77 3.01 29.55
C ARG A 18 8.57 2.33 30.16
N GLU A 19 8.79 1.67 31.27
CA GLU A 19 7.74 1.00 32.02
C GLU A 19 7.29 1.89 33.19
N GLN A 20 5.99 1.99 33.38
CA GLN A 20 5.36 2.60 34.55
C GLN A 20 4.42 1.55 35.19
N PRO A 21 4.88 0.89 36.27
CA PRO A 21 4.05 -0.03 37.04
C PRO A 21 2.79 0.69 37.55
N GLN A 22 1.66 -0.02 37.52
CA GLN A 22 0.39 0.47 38.07
C GLN A 22 0.18 -0.07 39.48
N GLU A 23 -0.50 0.70 40.34
CA GLU A 23 -0.65 0.38 41.77
C GLU A 23 -1.36 -0.95 42.06
N ILE A 24 -2.28 -1.38 41.19
CA ILE A 24 -3.07 -2.60 41.40
C ILE A 24 -2.43 -3.79 40.68
N THR A 25 -2.44 -3.78 39.34
CA THR A 25 -1.83 -4.84 38.51
C THR A 25 -1.48 -4.31 37.12
N GLY A 26 -0.40 -4.83 36.55
CA GLY A 26 0.08 -4.47 35.21
C GLY A 26 0.94 -3.21 35.18
N SER A 27 1.39 -2.88 33.98
CA SER A 27 2.28 -1.74 33.71
C SER A 27 1.86 -1.03 32.43
N VAL A 28 2.06 0.28 32.39
CA VAL A 28 1.94 1.10 31.17
C VAL A 28 3.32 1.25 30.56
N PHE A 29 3.43 0.95 29.27
CA PHE A 29 4.65 1.07 28.50
C PHE A 29 4.57 2.26 27.54
N TYR A 30 5.54 3.16 27.64
CA TYR A 30 5.76 4.24 26.69
C TYR A 30 6.88 3.81 25.73
N LEU A 31 6.48 3.50 24.49
CA LEU A 31 7.37 2.97 23.47
C LEU A 31 7.66 4.03 22.40
N ILE A 32 8.92 4.09 22.00
CA ILE A 32 9.36 4.75 20.78
C ILE A 32 9.97 3.66 19.90
N LEU A 33 9.35 3.43 18.75
CA LEU A 33 9.68 2.36 17.82
C LEU A 33 10.17 3.00 16.53
N ASP A 34 11.32 2.55 16.03
CA ASP A 34 11.71 2.84 14.66
C ASP A 34 11.06 1.78 13.76
N VAL A 35 10.37 2.24 12.72
CA VAL A 35 9.53 1.40 11.84
C VAL A 35 9.86 1.68 10.38
N VAL A 36 9.58 0.69 9.55
CA VAL A 36 9.68 0.76 8.09
C VAL A 36 8.39 0.29 7.46
N ASP A 37 8.05 0.84 6.29
CA ASP A 37 6.92 0.36 5.52
C ASP A 37 7.22 -0.98 4.82
N THR A 38 6.14 -1.66 4.43
CA THR A 38 6.16 -2.95 3.76
C THR A 38 5.42 -2.89 2.42
N ASN A 39 5.44 -3.97 1.67
CA ASN A 39 4.66 -4.13 0.45
C ASN A 39 3.17 -4.46 0.69
N CYS A 40 2.77 -4.79 1.92
CA CYS A 40 1.37 -5.06 2.25
C CYS A 40 0.57 -3.77 2.48
N HIS A 41 -0.53 -3.61 1.75
CA HIS A 41 -1.53 -2.61 2.10
C HIS A 41 -2.30 -3.03 3.36
N VAL A 42 -2.75 -2.08 4.19
CA VAL A 42 -3.46 -2.38 5.45
C VAL A 42 -4.78 -3.12 5.24
N LEU A 43 -5.38 -3.01 4.05
CA LEU A 43 -6.59 -3.73 3.66
C LEU A 43 -6.38 -5.25 3.61
N SER A 44 -5.14 -5.72 3.38
CA SER A 44 -4.81 -7.14 3.38
C SER A 44 -5.01 -7.81 4.75
N LYS A 45 -4.97 -7.02 5.83
CA LYS A 45 -5.00 -7.49 7.23
C LYS A 45 -3.92 -8.54 7.57
N LYS A 46 -2.91 -8.71 6.70
CA LYS A 46 -1.76 -9.58 6.94
C LYS A 46 -1.01 -9.12 8.19
N LEU A 47 -0.45 -10.08 8.92
CA LEU A 47 0.44 -9.74 10.02
C LEU A 47 1.72 -9.13 9.45
N TRP A 48 2.31 -8.18 10.17
CA TRP A 48 3.52 -7.50 9.72
C TRP A 48 4.70 -8.45 9.42
N LYS A 49 4.71 -9.65 10.02
CA LYS A 49 5.72 -10.69 9.78
C LYS A 49 5.57 -11.41 8.44
N ASP A 50 4.37 -11.37 7.87
CA ASP A 50 4.04 -11.99 6.58
C ASP A 50 4.20 -10.99 5.44
N CYS A 51 4.72 -9.79 5.74
CA CYS A 51 4.89 -8.69 4.81
C CYS A 51 6.37 -8.39 4.63
N GLU A 52 6.79 -8.27 3.38
CA GLU A 52 8.19 -8.02 3.06
C GLU A 52 8.49 -6.54 3.18
N THR A 53 9.65 -6.23 3.75
CA THR A 53 10.17 -4.86 3.78
C THR A 53 10.63 -4.46 2.38
N ARG A 54 10.36 -3.20 2.02
CA ARG A 54 10.74 -2.67 0.71
C ARG A 54 12.25 -2.50 0.56
N PRO A 55 12.77 -2.48 -0.69
CA PRO A 55 14.15 -2.07 -0.93
C PRO A 55 14.33 -0.59 -0.59
N THR A 56 15.56 -0.21 -0.22
CA THR A 56 15.92 1.13 0.30
C THR A 56 15.43 2.30 -0.55
N HIS A 57 15.33 2.14 -1.87
CA HIS A 57 14.92 3.20 -2.78
C HIS A 57 13.41 3.46 -2.82
N GLU A 58 12.59 2.57 -2.26
CA GLU A 58 11.12 2.68 -2.16
C GLU A 58 10.62 2.76 -0.70
N THR A 59 11.51 2.53 0.26
CA THR A 59 11.16 2.44 1.68
C THR A 59 10.82 3.81 2.25
N ALA A 60 9.69 3.89 2.93
CA ALA A 60 9.41 4.94 3.89
C ALA A 60 9.77 4.43 5.30
N TYR A 61 10.60 5.19 6.01
CA TYR A 61 11.01 4.89 7.37
C TYR A 61 10.49 5.96 8.32
N GLY A 62 10.41 5.65 9.60
CA GLY A 62 10.01 6.65 10.56
C GLY A 62 9.90 6.12 11.97
N GLN A 63 9.08 6.79 12.76
CA GLN A 63 8.95 6.51 14.18
C GLN A 63 7.50 6.44 14.59
N CYS A 64 7.19 5.42 15.39
CA CYS A 64 5.93 5.32 16.10
C CYS A 64 6.14 5.53 17.60
N LYS A 65 5.33 6.39 18.20
CA LYS A 65 5.17 6.51 19.64
C LYS A 65 3.91 5.76 20.03
N ALA A 66 4.00 4.83 20.98
CA ALA A 66 2.86 4.03 21.41
C ALA A 66 2.79 3.95 22.93
N ILE A 67 1.57 3.94 23.46
CA ILE A 67 1.27 3.71 24.87
C ILE A 67 0.47 2.41 24.97
N ILE A 68 1.03 1.42 25.65
CA ILE A 68 0.43 0.08 25.78
C ILE A 68 0.29 -0.25 27.26
N TYR A 69 -0.90 -0.66 27.68
CA TYR A 69 -1.12 -1.27 28.98
C TYR A 69 -0.96 -2.79 28.88
N ILE A 70 -0.13 -3.39 29.73
CA ILE A 70 0.09 -4.83 29.77
C ILE A 70 -0.14 -5.32 31.20
N ASN A 71 -1.00 -6.32 31.35
CA ASN A 71 -1.24 -7.05 32.59
C ASN A 71 -0.98 -8.53 32.34
N GLN A 72 0.26 -8.97 32.60
CA GLN A 72 0.70 -10.34 32.35
C GLN A 72 -0.13 -11.38 33.13
N PRO A 73 -0.40 -11.21 34.45
CA PRO A 73 -1.19 -12.18 35.20
C PRO A 73 -2.60 -12.43 34.64
N ARG A 74 -3.20 -11.39 34.03
CA ARG A 74 -4.53 -11.48 33.40
C ARG A 74 -4.49 -11.73 31.89
N ASN A 75 -3.30 -11.85 31.31
CA ASN A 75 -3.08 -11.96 29.86
C ASN A 75 -3.76 -10.85 29.05
N ILE A 76 -3.71 -9.61 29.54
CA ILE A 76 -4.28 -8.43 28.86
C ILE A 76 -3.15 -7.60 28.26
N ALA A 77 -3.25 -7.29 26.97
CA ALA A 77 -2.45 -6.27 26.30
C ALA A 77 -3.39 -5.34 25.55
N HIS A 78 -3.37 -4.06 25.89
CA HIS A 78 -4.25 -3.06 25.32
C HIS A 78 -3.43 -1.88 24.81
N LEU A 79 -3.51 -1.62 23.50
CA LEU A 79 -2.95 -0.43 22.88
C LEU A 79 -3.87 0.75 23.20
N SER A 80 -3.39 1.69 24.03
CA SER A 80 -4.17 2.87 24.41
C SER A 80 -4.14 3.92 23.30
N THR A 81 -2.94 4.33 22.88
CA THR A 81 -2.76 5.32 21.81
C THR A 81 -1.49 5.02 21.04
N TYR A 82 -1.45 5.46 19.79
CA TYR A 82 -0.22 5.48 19.01
C TYR A 82 -0.26 6.60 17.98
N GLU A 83 0.92 7.07 17.60
CA GLU A 83 1.13 8.04 16.54
C GLU A 83 2.39 7.62 15.77
N CYS A 84 2.31 7.63 14.44
CA CYS A 84 3.43 7.27 13.57
C CYS A 84 3.69 8.39 12.57
N VAL A 85 4.95 8.78 12.43
CA VAL A 85 5.41 9.74 11.43
C VAL A 85 6.43 9.03 10.54
N LEU A 86 6.13 8.97 9.24
CA LEU A 86 6.95 8.31 8.22
C LEU A 86 7.45 9.34 7.21
N GLN A 87 8.65 9.12 6.69
CA GLN A 87 9.25 9.92 5.63
C GLN A 87 9.92 9.00 4.60
N PRO A 88 9.75 9.26 3.29
CA PRO A 88 10.50 8.55 2.27
C PRO A 88 11.98 8.96 2.30
N VAL A 89 12.83 8.09 1.76
CA VAL A 89 14.24 8.46 1.53
C VAL A 89 14.29 9.59 0.50
N GLN A 90 15.11 10.62 0.76
CA GLN A 90 15.18 11.76 -0.15
C GLN A 90 15.73 11.33 -1.51
N ARG A 91 15.04 11.73 -2.59
CA ARG A 91 15.39 11.42 -3.99
C ARG A 91 16.87 11.62 -4.32
N ARG A 92 17.51 12.66 -3.77
CA ARG A 92 18.94 12.96 -3.96
C ARG A 92 19.88 11.84 -3.49
N TYR A 93 19.55 11.18 -2.38
CA TYR A 93 20.38 10.09 -1.85
C TYR A 93 20.18 8.82 -2.66
N ILE A 94 18.94 8.52 -3.06
CA ILE A 94 18.65 7.40 -3.95
C ILE A 94 19.42 7.55 -5.25
N ARG A 95 19.35 8.72 -5.90
CA ARG A 95 20.07 8.97 -7.16
C ARG A 95 21.59 8.91 -7.02
N ALA A 96 22.14 9.25 -5.84
CA ALA A 96 23.57 9.15 -5.58
C ALA A 96 24.03 7.70 -5.34
N MET A 97 23.19 6.88 -4.71
CA MET A 97 23.50 5.48 -4.38
C MET A 97 23.18 4.52 -5.53
N CYS A 98 22.08 4.78 -6.25
CA CYS A 98 21.56 4.00 -7.36
C CYS A 98 20.96 4.96 -8.40
N PRO A 99 21.76 5.48 -9.34
CA PRO A 99 21.29 6.43 -10.37
C PRO A 99 20.17 5.88 -11.26
N ASP A 100 20.17 4.57 -11.47
CA ASP A 100 19.22 3.89 -12.34
C ASP A 100 18.00 3.35 -11.61
N CYS A 101 17.91 3.41 -10.27
CA CYS A 101 16.74 2.91 -9.54
C CYS A 101 15.50 3.78 -9.82
N PRO A 102 14.28 3.20 -9.75
CA PRO A 102 13.05 3.98 -9.77
C PRO A 102 13.08 5.08 -8.70
N VAL A 103 12.61 6.27 -9.07
CA VAL A 103 12.53 7.41 -8.17
C VAL A 103 11.06 7.66 -7.85
N ASP A 104 10.73 7.74 -6.56
CA ASP A 104 9.41 8.09 -6.07
C ASP A 104 8.90 9.38 -6.71
N ASP A 105 7.64 9.39 -7.11
CA ASP A 105 6.96 10.56 -7.62
C ASP A 105 5.59 10.79 -6.99
N CYS A 106 4.94 11.92 -7.33
CA CYS A 106 3.68 12.30 -6.70
C CYS A 106 2.52 11.43 -7.21
N PRO A 107 1.87 10.59 -6.37
CA PRO A 107 0.82 9.67 -6.82
C PRO A 107 -0.42 10.35 -7.40
N THR A 108 -0.63 11.62 -7.09
CA THR A 108 -1.79 12.40 -7.56
C THR A 108 -1.56 13.06 -8.92
N GLU A 109 -0.40 12.90 -9.55
CA GLU A 109 -0.17 13.43 -10.89
C GLU A 109 -1.02 12.68 -11.94
N PRO A 110 -1.60 13.37 -12.93
CA PRO A 110 -2.48 12.77 -13.92
C PRO A 110 -1.90 11.54 -14.63
N LYS A 111 -0.60 11.58 -14.95
CA LYS A 111 0.11 10.47 -15.61
C LYS A 111 0.02 9.15 -14.83
N TYR A 112 -0.02 9.18 -13.50
CA TYR A 112 -0.12 7.97 -12.69
C TYR A 112 -1.56 7.47 -12.54
N LEU A 113 -2.54 8.35 -12.61
CA LEU A 113 -3.94 7.96 -12.74
C LEU A 113 -4.19 7.24 -14.07
N GLU A 114 -3.59 7.73 -15.16
CA GLU A 114 -3.65 7.08 -16.49
C GLU A 114 -2.99 5.69 -16.46
N VAL A 115 -1.80 5.57 -15.88
CA VAL A 115 -1.09 4.30 -15.71
C VAL A 115 -1.93 3.32 -14.89
N ALA A 116 -2.49 3.75 -13.75
CA ALA A 116 -3.36 2.89 -12.93
C ALA A 116 -4.62 2.46 -13.67
N ALA A 117 -5.27 3.35 -14.40
CA ALA A 117 -6.44 3.04 -15.21
C ALA A 117 -6.12 2.04 -16.32
N GLN A 118 -4.99 2.21 -17.01
CA GLN A 118 -4.52 1.31 -18.05
C GLN A 118 -4.18 -0.09 -17.49
N SER A 119 -3.42 -0.16 -16.40
CA SER A 119 -3.12 -1.43 -15.73
C SER A 119 -4.39 -2.11 -15.23
N LEU A 120 -5.35 -1.36 -14.68
CA LEU A 120 -6.63 -1.90 -14.22
C LEU A 120 -7.49 -2.41 -15.37
N ALA A 121 -7.47 -1.76 -16.54
CA ALA A 121 -8.18 -2.23 -17.73
C ALA A 121 -7.73 -3.65 -18.10
N LYS A 122 -6.41 -3.92 -18.09
CA LYS A 122 -5.86 -5.26 -18.29
C LYS A 122 -6.35 -6.26 -17.24
N PHE A 123 -6.33 -5.90 -15.96
CA PHE A 123 -6.87 -6.78 -14.90
C PHE A 123 -8.37 -7.05 -15.06
N ASN A 124 -9.15 -6.04 -15.45
CA ASN A 124 -10.58 -6.18 -15.69
C ASN A 124 -10.87 -7.08 -16.90
N GLU A 125 -10.01 -7.13 -17.90
CA GLU A 125 -10.12 -8.04 -19.04
C GLU A 125 -9.73 -9.48 -18.67
N GLU A 126 -8.60 -9.66 -17.98
CA GLU A 126 -7.98 -10.97 -17.79
C GLU A 126 -8.43 -11.70 -16.51
N SER A 127 -8.95 -10.99 -15.50
CA SER A 127 -9.31 -11.62 -14.22
C SER A 127 -10.60 -12.42 -14.27
N GLU A 128 -10.67 -13.46 -13.44
CA GLU A 128 -11.87 -14.31 -13.25
C GLU A 128 -12.92 -13.69 -12.32
N GLN A 129 -12.77 -12.41 -11.93
CA GLN A 129 -13.77 -11.72 -11.12
C GLN A 129 -15.07 -11.51 -11.92
N THR A 130 -16.21 -11.59 -11.24
CA THR A 130 -17.53 -11.49 -11.86
C THR A 130 -17.94 -10.07 -12.21
N HIS A 131 -17.40 -9.07 -11.52
CA HIS A 131 -17.67 -7.65 -11.75
C HIS A 131 -16.39 -6.91 -12.16
N TYR A 132 -16.58 -5.76 -12.78
CA TYR A 132 -15.52 -4.81 -13.05
C TYR A 132 -15.11 -4.05 -11.78
N PHE A 133 -13.86 -3.61 -11.74
CA PHE A 133 -13.32 -2.76 -10.70
C PHE A 133 -13.00 -1.36 -11.23
N SER A 134 -13.06 -0.36 -10.35
CA SER A 134 -12.61 1.00 -10.60
C SER A 134 -11.41 1.35 -9.72
N VAL A 135 -10.56 2.26 -10.19
CA VAL A 135 -9.47 2.82 -9.39
C VAL A 135 -10.07 3.69 -8.29
N LEU A 136 -9.71 3.43 -7.03
CA LEU A 136 -10.14 4.23 -5.90
C LEU A 136 -9.09 5.30 -5.55
N ASN A 137 -7.83 4.88 -5.36
CA ASN A 137 -6.74 5.80 -5.02
C ASN A 137 -5.38 5.24 -5.43
N VAL A 138 -4.53 6.07 -6.03
CA VAL A 138 -3.12 5.73 -6.27
C VAL A 138 -2.32 6.10 -5.02
N THR A 139 -1.78 5.09 -4.35
CA THR A 139 -1.13 5.23 -3.04
C THR A 139 0.38 5.38 -3.13
N LYS A 140 1.00 4.85 -4.18
CA LYS A 140 2.41 5.06 -4.52
C LYS A 140 2.60 5.19 -6.02
N ALA A 141 3.60 5.97 -6.41
CA ALA A 141 3.99 6.16 -7.79
C ALA A 141 5.51 6.34 -7.87
N SER A 142 6.12 5.78 -8.91
CA SER A 142 7.54 5.99 -9.21
C SER A 142 7.79 5.91 -10.71
N MET A 143 8.97 6.39 -11.12
CA MET A 143 9.38 6.41 -12.52
C MET A 143 10.85 6.00 -12.64
N GLN A 144 11.15 5.27 -13.70
CA GLN A 144 12.51 4.91 -14.10
C GLN A 144 12.67 5.12 -15.62
N TRP A 145 13.89 5.40 -16.07
CA TRP A 145 14.19 5.48 -17.51
C TRP A 145 15.42 4.63 -17.83
N VAL A 146 15.21 3.42 -18.37
CA VAL A 146 16.30 2.51 -18.75
C VAL A 146 16.30 2.26 -20.25
N ILE A 147 15.33 1.50 -20.75
CA ILE A 147 15.12 1.25 -22.19
C ILE A 147 14.05 2.16 -22.80
N GLY A 148 13.64 3.17 -22.03
CA GLY A 148 12.50 4.06 -22.25
C GLY A 148 11.78 4.33 -20.92
N PRO A 149 10.72 5.15 -20.91
CA PRO A 149 10.03 5.52 -19.68
C PRO A 149 9.21 4.34 -19.11
N ALA A 150 9.52 3.99 -17.87
CA ALA A 150 8.80 3.02 -17.06
C ALA A 150 8.09 3.73 -15.91
N HIS A 151 6.77 3.59 -15.82
CA HIS A 151 5.97 4.11 -14.73
C HIS A 151 5.45 2.96 -13.89
N PHE A 152 5.56 3.09 -12.57
CA PHE A 152 5.10 2.10 -11.62
C PHE A 152 4.11 2.75 -10.66
N VAL A 153 3.03 2.04 -10.37
CA VAL A 153 1.97 2.51 -9.49
C VAL A 153 1.54 1.41 -8.54
N GLU A 154 1.16 1.83 -7.35
CA GLU A 154 0.39 1.00 -6.44
C GLU A 154 -0.91 1.72 -6.11
N PHE A 155 -2.03 1.00 -6.15
CA PHE A 155 -3.32 1.63 -6.04
C PHE A 155 -4.36 0.69 -5.44
N THR A 156 -5.36 1.26 -4.79
CA THR A 156 -6.54 0.55 -4.32
C THR A 156 -7.62 0.56 -5.39
N ILE A 157 -8.38 -0.54 -5.43
CA ILE A 157 -9.50 -0.70 -6.35
C ILE A 157 -10.77 -1.04 -5.57
N GLN A 158 -11.92 -0.74 -6.18
CA GLN A 158 -13.24 -1.02 -5.61
C GLN A 158 -14.13 -1.69 -6.66
N GLU A 159 -14.87 -2.70 -6.25
CA GLU A 159 -15.85 -3.40 -7.11
C GLU A 159 -16.97 -2.45 -7.55
N THR A 160 -17.42 -2.60 -8.79
CA THR A 160 -18.47 -1.77 -9.40
C THR A 160 -19.76 -2.57 -9.62
N SER A 161 -20.85 -1.86 -9.91
CA SER A 161 -22.15 -2.48 -10.20
C SER A 161 -22.22 -3.21 -11.54
N CYS A 162 -21.20 -3.10 -12.39
CA CYS A 162 -21.18 -3.71 -13.71
C CYS A 162 -20.68 -5.15 -13.65
N SER A 163 -21.51 -6.09 -14.10
CA SER A 163 -21.11 -7.47 -14.30
C SER A 163 -20.31 -7.63 -15.59
N LYS A 164 -19.33 -8.54 -15.60
CA LYS A 164 -18.62 -8.95 -16.82
C LYS A 164 -19.47 -9.83 -17.74
N SER A 165 -20.57 -10.40 -17.24
CA SER A 165 -21.53 -11.15 -18.07
C SER A 165 -22.34 -10.26 -19.00
N ASP A 166 -22.48 -8.99 -18.64
CA ASP A 166 -23.30 -8.05 -19.37
C ASP A 166 -22.41 -7.40 -20.45
N SER A 167 -22.99 -7.13 -21.62
CA SER A 167 -22.28 -6.42 -22.69
C SER A 167 -22.12 -4.94 -22.35
N VAL A 168 -21.21 -4.66 -21.40
CA VAL A 168 -20.82 -3.30 -21.03
C VAL A 168 -19.90 -2.74 -22.10
N THR A 169 -20.35 -1.69 -22.80
CA THR A 169 -19.56 -1.02 -23.84
C THR A 169 -18.57 0.00 -23.27
N ASP A 170 -18.82 0.50 -22.06
CA ASP A 170 -18.00 1.52 -21.42
C ASP A 170 -17.94 1.33 -19.89
N ILE A 171 -16.82 0.78 -19.40
CA ILE A 171 -16.58 0.52 -17.97
C ILE A 171 -16.51 1.84 -17.17
N SER A 172 -16.22 2.98 -17.81
CA SER A 172 -16.12 4.26 -17.10
C SER A 172 -17.45 4.74 -16.52
N GLN A 173 -18.57 4.20 -17.00
CA GLN A 173 -19.92 4.52 -16.50
C GLN A 173 -20.35 3.64 -15.32
N CYS A 174 -19.55 2.64 -14.98
CA CYS A 174 -19.83 1.70 -13.90
C CYS A 174 -19.65 2.38 -12.54
N GLN A 175 -20.74 2.44 -11.77
CA GLN A 175 -20.69 3.06 -10.45
C GLN A 175 -19.99 2.13 -9.46
N PRO A 176 -19.06 2.64 -8.63
CA PRO A 176 -18.52 1.88 -7.51
C PRO A 176 -19.64 1.44 -6.57
N LEU A 177 -19.61 0.19 -6.11
CA LEU A 177 -20.53 -0.32 -5.10
C LEU A 177 -20.26 0.35 -3.75
N SER A 178 -21.21 0.27 -2.82
CA SER A 178 -20.99 0.80 -1.47
C SER A 178 -19.85 0.05 -0.78
N PRO A 179 -19.00 0.72 0.03
CA PRO A 179 -17.85 0.08 0.68
C PRO A 179 -18.20 -1.12 1.58
N GLU A 180 -19.46 -1.23 2.00
CA GLU A 180 -19.96 -2.32 2.86
C GLU A 180 -20.22 -3.61 2.08
N SER A 181 -20.53 -3.52 0.78
CA SER A 181 -20.83 -4.68 -0.07
C SER A 181 -19.79 -4.92 -1.16
N ALA A 182 -19.00 -3.89 -1.49
CA ALA A 182 -17.97 -3.96 -2.51
C ALA A 182 -16.78 -4.79 -2.05
N LYS A 183 -16.29 -5.70 -2.90
CA LYS A 183 -14.91 -6.18 -2.76
C LYS A 183 -13.96 -5.01 -2.96
N MET A 184 -12.95 -4.96 -2.10
CA MET A 184 -11.85 -4.00 -2.20
C MET A 184 -10.62 -4.75 -2.70
N GLY A 185 -9.68 -4.05 -3.33
CA GLY A 185 -8.43 -4.66 -3.72
C GLY A 185 -7.25 -3.72 -3.62
N PHE A 186 -6.06 -4.29 -3.71
CA PHE A 186 -4.81 -3.57 -3.82
C PHE A 186 -4.01 -4.14 -4.99
N CYS A 187 -3.52 -3.25 -5.85
CA CYS A 187 -2.84 -3.61 -7.08
C CYS A 187 -1.46 -2.96 -7.19
N THR A 188 -0.53 -3.67 -7.79
CA THR A 188 0.74 -3.16 -8.31
C THR A 188 0.70 -3.21 -9.83
N GLY A 189 0.90 -2.07 -10.47
CA GLY A 189 0.83 -1.92 -11.93
C GLY A 189 2.08 -1.26 -12.49
N SER A 190 2.44 -1.61 -13.72
CA SER A 190 3.49 -0.95 -14.46
C SER A 190 3.12 -0.74 -15.92
N VAL A 191 3.60 0.36 -16.49
CA VAL A 191 3.56 0.64 -17.93
C VAL A 191 4.95 1.04 -18.37
N VAL A 192 5.57 0.20 -19.20
CA VAL A 192 6.93 0.37 -19.70
C VAL A 192 6.89 0.58 -21.21
N ARG A 193 7.32 1.74 -21.68
CA ARG A 193 7.50 2.00 -23.11
C ARG A 193 8.95 1.70 -23.47
N SER A 194 9.16 0.70 -24.31
CA SER A 194 10.48 0.32 -24.83
C SER A 194 10.75 1.06 -26.13
N ASP A 195 11.74 1.95 -26.10
CA ASP A 195 12.19 2.68 -27.29
C ASP A 195 12.89 1.73 -28.29
N LEU A 196 13.46 0.63 -27.79
CA LEU A 196 14.13 -0.40 -28.60
C LEU A 196 13.14 -1.25 -29.41
N GLU A 197 12.04 -1.66 -28.76
CA GLU A 197 11.04 -2.52 -29.40
C GLU A 197 9.89 -1.74 -30.03
N GLN A 198 9.83 -0.43 -29.78
CA GLN A 198 8.68 0.44 -30.13
C GLN A 198 7.35 -0.14 -29.65
N LYS A 199 7.37 -0.69 -28.43
CA LYS A 199 6.24 -1.37 -27.80
C LYS A 199 6.03 -0.90 -26.37
N GLU A 200 4.79 -1.03 -25.93
CA GLU A 200 4.38 -0.78 -24.56
C GLU A 200 4.05 -2.10 -23.87
N PHE A 201 4.59 -2.28 -22.67
CA PHE A 201 4.36 -3.44 -21.82
C PHE A 201 3.58 -2.99 -20.60
N VAL A 202 2.43 -3.65 -20.37
CA VAL A 202 1.58 -3.39 -19.21
C VAL A 202 1.60 -4.61 -18.32
N GLU A 203 2.00 -4.45 -17.06
CA GLU A 203 1.91 -5.50 -16.04
C GLU A 203 0.97 -5.06 -14.93
N ILE A 204 0.30 -6.05 -14.32
CA ILE A 204 -0.64 -5.82 -13.24
C ILE A 204 -0.73 -7.07 -12.36
N SER A 205 -0.70 -6.87 -11.04
CA SER A 205 -0.97 -7.89 -10.04
C SER A 205 -1.88 -7.29 -8.98
N CYS A 206 -2.97 -7.98 -8.64
CA CYS A 206 -3.95 -7.48 -7.68
C CYS A 206 -4.29 -8.54 -6.64
N GLU A 207 -4.37 -8.12 -5.39
CA GLU A 207 -4.97 -8.87 -4.29
C GLU A 207 -6.39 -8.36 -4.05
N ILE A 208 -7.38 -9.27 -4.08
CA ILE A 208 -8.78 -8.95 -3.83
C ILE A 208 -9.17 -9.38 -2.41
N TYR A 209 -9.85 -8.49 -1.71
CA TYR A 209 -10.31 -8.65 -0.34
C TYR A 209 -11.84 -8.69 -0.32
N ASN A 210 -12.40 -9.75 0.28
CA ASN A 210 -13.85 -9.87 0.43
C ASN A 210 -14.37 -8.84 1.45
N PRO A 211 -15.60 -8.33 1.27
CA PRO A 211 -16.27 -7.51 2.27
C PRO A 211 -16.36 -8.26 3.61
N GLU A 212 -16.26 -7.52 4.72
CA GLU A 212 -16.43 -8.06 6.09
C GLU A 212 -17.89 -8.29 6.46
#